data_AF-A0A959GDV9-F1
#
_entry.id   AF-A0A959GDV9-F1
#
_cell.length_a   1.000
_cell.length_b   1.000
_cell.length_c   1.000
_cell.angle_alpha   90.00
_cell.angle_beta   90.00
_cell.angle_gamma   90.00
#
_symmetry.space_group_name_H-M   'P 1'
#
loop_
_entity.id
_entity.type
_entity.pdbx_description
1 polymer ?
#
loop_
_entity_poly.entity_id
_entity_poly.type
_entity_poly.pdbx_seq_one_letter_code
_entity_poly.pdbx_strand_id
1 'polypeptide(L)'
;AGLSASLFTMLGLCVAAYCRSFNDYLLRAVGLILPMVLPFLNFFGFTDTLWWYLLPSQGSLLLLGAAFEPVEAWKLAYALFYLLAWNTGAFLLAARILKNQTQR
;
A
#
# COMPACT_ATOMS: atom_id res chain seq x y z
N ALA A 1 -10.52 0.61 5.34
CA ALA A 1 -9.88 1.93 5.45
C ALA A 1 -8.64 1.93 6.35
N GLY A 2 -8.72 1.48 7.62
CA GLY A 2 -7.58 1.57 8.57
C GLY A 2 -6.29 0.84 8.17
N LEU A 3 -6.39 -0.38 7.62
CA LEU A 3 -5.22 -1.15 7.17
C LEU A 3 -4.50 -0.48 5.98
N SER A 4 -5.28 0.09 5.05
CA SER A 4 -4.75 0.79 3.88
C SER A 4 -4.04 2.07 4.31
N ALA A 5 -4.69 2.90 5.13
CA ALA A 5 -4.11 4.16 5.60
C ALA A 5 -2.79 3.93 6.34
N SER A 6 -2.78 3.01 7.32
CA SER A 6 -1.56 2.68 8.07
C SER A 6 -0.43 2.15 7.17
N LEU A 7 -0.74 1.30 6.19
CA LEU A 7 0.27 0.80 5.24
C LEU A 7 0.91 1.94 4.44
N PHE A 8 0.10 2.79 3.80
CA PHE A 8 0.62 3.88 2.98
C PHE A 8 1.33 4.95 3.82
N THR A 9 0.89 5.19 5.05
CA THR A 9 1.64 6.04 5.99
C THR A 9 3.01 5.46 6.32
N MET A 10 3.11 4.17 6.65
CA MET A 10 4.40 3.53 6.95
C MET A 10 5.34 3.52 5.74
N LEU A 11 4.82 3.24 4.54
CA LEU A 11 5.61 3.32 3.31
C LEU A 11 6.08 4.76 3.02
N GLY A 12 5.21 5.75 3.23
CA GLY A 12 5.57 7.17 3.13
C GLY A 12 6.68 7.56 4.11
N LEU A 13 6.61 7.10 5.36
CA LEU A 13 7.68 7.30 6.34
C LEU A 13 9.01 6.66 5.90
N CYS A 14 8.96 5.45 5.33
CA CYS A 14 10.16 4.80 4.77
C CYS A 14 10.79 5.64 3.67
N VAL A 15 10.00 6.19 2.75
CA VAL A 15 10.50 7.06 1.67
C VAL A 15 11.08 8.34 2.27
N ALA A 16 10.35 9.01 3.16
CA ALA A 16 10.76 10.27 3.78
C ALA A 16 12.10 10.17 4.51
N ALA A 17 12.37 9.04 5.17
CA ALA A 17 13.62 8.80 5.90
C ALA A 17 14.89 8.81 5.01
N TYR A 18 14.76 8.69 3.69
CA TYR A 18 15.88 8.76 2.74
C TYR A 18 15.91 10.07 1.93
N CYS A 19 15.00 10.99 2.21
CA CYS A 19 14.88 12.25 1.49
C CYS A 19 15.60 13.37 2.22
N ARG A 20 16.24 14.27 1.47
CA ARG A 20 16.95 15.43 2.04
C ARG A 20 16.11 16.70 2.05
N SER A 21 15.02 16.74 1.27
CA SER A 21 14.10 17.87 1.18
C SER A 21 12.69 17.38 0.87
N PHE A 22 11.72 18.26 1.07
CA PHE A 22 10.33 17.98 0.71
C PHE A 22 10.15 17.69 -0.79
N ASN A 23 10.87 18.39 -1.66
CA ASN A 23 10.79 18.17 -3.11
C ASN A 23 11.33 16.79 -3.51
N ASP A 24 12.42 16.34 -2.89
CA ASP A 24 12.97 14.99 -3.09
C ASP A 24 11.98 13.91 -2.63
N TYR A 25 11.29 14.15 -1.51
CA TYR A 25 10.21 13.29 -1.05
C TYR A 25 9.06 13.19 -2.05
N LEU A 26 8.57 14.32 -2.58
CA LEU A 26 7.48 14.31 -3.55
C LEU A 26 7.85 13.48 -4.78
N LEU A 27 9.03 13.69 -5.35
CA LEU A 27 9.49 12.96 -6.54
C LEU A 27 9.62 11.44 -6.28
N ARG A 28 10.17 11.05 -5.12
CA ARG A 28 10.31 9.63 -4.75
C ARG A 28 8.98 8.98 -4.41
N ALA A 29 8.09 9.71 -3.73
CA ALA A 29 6.75 9.22 -3.38
C ALA A 29 5.92 8.96 -4.64
N VAL A 30 6.06 9.77 -5.70
CA VAL A 30 5.43 9.48 -7.00
C VAL A 30 5.86 8.12 -7.54
N GLY A 31 7.13 7.77 -7.45
CA GLY A 31 7.63 6.45 -7.86
C GLY A 31 7.00 5.29 -7.09
N LEU A 32 6.70 5.49 -5.80
CA LEU A 32 5.98 4.51 -4.98
C LEU A 32 4.48 4.47 -5.31
N ILE A 33 3.86 5.62 -5.54
CA ILE A 33 2.41 5.76 -5.76
C ILE A 33 2.00 5.24 -7.14
N LEU A 34 2.80 5.50 -8.18
CA LEU A 34 2.50 5.09 -9.56
C LEU A 34 2.11 3.62 -9.71
N PRO A 35 2.91 2.64 -9.25
CA PRO A 35 2.49 1.25 -9.32
C PRO A 35 1.23 0.99 -8.50
N MET A 36 1.08 1.64 -7.35
CA MET A 36 -0.07 1.46 -6.46
C MET A 36 -1.39 1.98 -7.06
N VAL A 37 -1.35 2.87 -8.05
CA VAL A 37 -2.54 3.34 -8.77
C VAL A 37 -2.97 2.35 -9.87
N LEU A 38 -2.09 1.48 -10.36
CA LEU A 38 -2.41 0.59 -11.48
C LEU A 38 -3.65 -0.31 -11.25
N PRO A 39 -3.90 -0.87 -10.06
CA PRO A 39 -5.10 -1.68 -9.82
C PRO A 39 -6.43 -0.92 -9.99
N PHE A 40 -6.41 0.41 -9.99
CA PHE A 40 -7.60 1.20 -10.32
C PHE A 40 -8.06 0.97 -11.77
N LEU A 41 -7.17 0.60 -12.68
CA LEU A 41 -7.55 0.21 -14.05
C LEU A 41 -8.51 -0.99 -14.02
N ASN A 42 -8.25 -1.96 -13.14
CA ASN A 42 -9.14 -3.10 -12.95
C ASN A 42 -10.45 -2.68 -12.28
N PHE A 43 -10.39 -1.79 -11.30
CA PHE A 43 -11.58 -1.28 -10.62
C PHE A 43 -12.54 -0.55 -11.56
N PHE A 44 -12.01 0.21 -12.52
CA PHE A 44 -12.80 0.93 -13.52
C PHE A 44 -13.14 0.08 -14.77
N GLY A 45 -12.77 -1.20 -14.81
CA GLY A 45 -13.09 -2.11 -15.91
C GLY A 45 -12.22 -1.95 -17.17
N PHE A 46 -11.08 -1.26 -17.08
CA PHE A 46 -10.14 -1.13 -18.21
C PHE A 46 -9.27 -2.39 -18.42
N THR A 47 -9.11 -3.23 -17.40
CA THR A 47 -8.31 -4.48 -17.45
C THR A 47 -8.92 -5.53 -16.52
N ASP A 48 -8.65 -6.82 -16.75
CA ASP A 48 -9.07 -7.94 -15.88
C ASP A 48 -7.90 -8.83 -15.46
N THR A 49 -6.83 -8.21 -15.00
CA THR A 49 -5.53 -8.87 -14.88
C THR A 49 -5.24 -9.29 -13.44
N LEU A 50 -4.95 -10.59 -13.23
CA LEU A 50 -4.62 -11.14 -11.91
C LEU A 50 -3.34 -10.55 -11.30
N TRP A 51 -2.43 -10.00 -12.12
CA TRP A 51 -1.20 -9.34 -11.64
C TRP A 51 -1.47 -8.20 -10.65
N TRP A 52 -2.62 -7.53 -10.76
CA TRP A 52 -2.98 -6.44 -9.85
C TRP A 52 -3.15 -6.89 -8.40
N TYR A 53 -3.45 -8.17 -8.17
CA TYR A 53 -3.56 -8.72 -6.81
C TYR A 53 -2.24 -8.69 -6.05
N LEU A 54 -1.09 -8.64 -6.73
CA LEU A 54 0.22 -8.47 -6.08
C LEU A 54 0.38 -7.08 -5.46
N LEU A 55 -0.41 -6.10 -5.84
CA LEU A 55 -0.30 -4.75 -5.30
C LEU A 55 -1.25 -4.60 -4.11
N PRO A 56 -0.79 -4.06 -2.96
CA PRO A 56 -1.63 -3.91 -1.78
C PRO A 56 -2.82 -2.95 -1.98
N SER A 57 -2.76 -2.07 -2.97
CA SER A 57 -3.91 -1.23 -3.36
C SER A 57 -5.08 -2.07 -3.89
N GLN A 58 -4.86 -3.23 -4.51
CA GLN A 58 -5.95 -4.13 -4.90
C GLN A 58 -6.70 -4.68 -3.68
N GLY A 59 -5.96 -5.11 -2.64
CA GLY A 59 -6.58 -5.51 -1.37
C GLY A 59 -7.37 -4.37 -0.72
N SER A 60 -6.86 -3.14 -0.82
CA SER A 60 -7.55 -1.94 -0.34
C SER A 60 -8.84 -1.66 -1.11
N LEU A 61 -8.82 -1.80 -2.43
CA LEU A 61 -9.98 -1.64 -3.30
C LEU A 61 -11.05 -2.72 -3.04
N LEU A 62 -10.64 -3.97 -2.80
CA LEU A 62 -11.56 -5.06 -2.43
C LEU A 62 -12.28 -4.76 -1.11
N LEU A 63 -11.57 -4.32 -0.08
CA LEU A 63 -12.19 -3.94 1.20
C LEU A 63 -13.09 -2.70 1.07
N LEU A 64 -12.72 -1.75 0.21
CA LEU A 64 -13.54 -0.57 -0.05
C LEU A 64 -14.81 -0.94 -0.81
N GLY A 65 -14.69 -1.71 -1.90
CA GLY A 65 -15.82 -2.18 -2.70
C GLY A 65 -16.79 -3.05 -1.90
N ALA A 66 -16.27 -3.88 -1.00
CA ALA A 66 -17.10 -4.69 -0.10
C ALA A 66 -17.99 -3.89 0.86
N ALA A 67 -17.71 -2.60 1.06
CA ALA A 67 -18.58 -1.71 1.83
C ALA A 67 -19.83 -1.27 1.04
N PHE A 68 -19.79 -1.36 -0.29
CA PHE A 68 -20.87 -0.91 -1.18
C PHE A 68 -21.62 -2.09 -1.80
N GLU A 69 -20.92 -3.18 -2.12
CA GLU A 69 -21.48 -4.36 -2.79
C GLU A 69 -21.04 -5.65 -2.09
N PRO A 70 -21.85 -6.72 -2.10
CA PRO A 70 -21.44 -8.02 -1.58
C PRO A 70 -20.24 -8.57 -2.35
N VAL A 71 -19.19 -8.92 -1.62
CA VAL A 71 -17.96 -9.54 -2.17
C VAL A 71 -17.81 -10.94 -1.58
N GLU A 72 -17.34 -11.90 -2.39
CA GLU A 72 -17.11 -13.27 -1.95
C GLU A 72 -16.20 -13.33 -0.70
N ALA A 73 -16.59 -14.14 0.28
CA ALA A 73 -15.92 -14.20 1.59
C ALA A 73 -14.41 -14.51 1.50
N TRP A 74 -13.99 -15.31 0.52
CA TRP A 74 -12.57 -15.60 0.31
C TRP A 74 -11.77 -14.39 -0.18
N LYS A 75 -12.38 -13.49 -0.97
CA LYS A 75 -11.73 -12.23 -1.40
C LYS A 75 -11.53 -11.28 -0.23
N LEU A 76 -12.46 -11.28 0.72
CA LEU A 76 -12.33 -10.55 1.98
C LEU A 76 -11.21 -11.10 2.85
N ALA A 77 -11.20 -12.43 3.06
CA ALA A 77 -10.13 -13.09 3.81
C ALA A 77 -8.76 -12.81 3.17
N TYR A 78 -8.66 -12.95 1.86
CA TYR A 78 -7.48 -12.58 1.07
C TYR A 78 -7.06 -11.15 1.36
N ALA A 79 -7.95 -10.17 1.16
CA ALA A 79 -7.60 -8.76 1.32
C ALA A 79 -7.15 -8.41 2.75
N LEU A 80 -7.79 -9.00 3.77
CA LEU A 80 -7.41 -8.80 5.17
C LEU A 80 -6.02 -9.37 5.47
N PHE A 81 -5.79 -10.66 5.19
CA PHE A 81 -4.49 -11.29 5.47
C PHE A 81 -3.37 -10.67 4.65
N TYR A 82 -3.65 -10.34 3.39
CA TYR A 82 -2.67 -9.73 2.50
C TYR A 82 -2.26 -8.35 2.98
N LEU A 83 -3.22 -7.48 3.34
CA LEU A 83 -2.92 -6.17 3.87
C LEU A 83 -2.22 -6.23 5.23
N LEU A 84 -2.58 -7.18 6.11
CA LEU A 84 -1.88 -7.38 7.38
C LEU A 84 -0.42 -7.79 7.18
N ALA A 85 -0.15 -8.69 6.23
CA ALA A 85 1.21 -9.08 5.88
C ALA A 85 2.03 -7.88 5.37
N TRP A 86 1.46 -7.09 4.46
CA TRP A 86 2.09 -5.86 3.98
C TRP A 86 2.31 -4.83 5.09
N ASN A 87 1.34 -4.64 5.97
CA ASN A 87 1.45 -3.71 7.09
C ASN A 87 2.57 -4.12 8.05
N THR A 88 2.66 -5.42 8.35
CA THR A 88 3.73 -5.98 9.18
C THR A 88 5.09 -5.77 8.52
N GLY A 89 5.21 -6.05 7.22
CA GLY A 89 6.44 -5.80 6.45
C GLY A 89 6.85 -4.33 6.45
N ALA A 90 5.90 -3.43 6.21
CA ALA A 90 6.12 -1.99 6.22
C ALA A 90 6.51 -1.47 7.61
N PHE A 91 5.88 -1.97 8.68
CA PHE A 91 6.22 -1.64 10.06
C PHE A 91 7.64 -2.05 10.40
N LEU A 92 8.03 -3.29 10.09
CA LEU A 92 9.38 -3.80 10.34
C LEU A 92 10.42 -3.01 9.54
N LEU A 93 10.12 -2.68 8.28
CA LEU A 93 10.99 -1.86 7.45
C LEU A 93 11.15 -0.45 8.03
N ALA A 94 10.04 0.22 8.35
CA ALA A 94 10.06 1.55 8.93
C ALA A 94 10.84 1.57 10.25
N ALA A 95 10.57 0.61 11.15
CA ALA A 95 11.28 0.50 12.43
C ALA A 95 12.79 0.31 12.25
N ARG A 96 13.20 -0.53 11.29
CA ARG A 96 14.62 -0.73 10.96
C ARG A 96 15.27 0.54 10.42
N ILE A 97 14.60 1.23 9.50
CA ILE A 97 15.12 2.46 8.88
C ILE A 97 15.27 3.56 9.94
N LEU A 98 14.24 3.80 10.74
CA LEU A 98 14.27 4.84 11.78
C LEU A 98 15.37 4.56 12.80
N LYS A 99 15.51 3.30 13.26
CA LYS A 99 16.61 2.91 14.17
C LYS A 99 17.98 3.21 13.58
N ASN A 100 18.19 2.94 12.30
CA ASN A 100 19.46 3.19 11.62
C ASN A 100 19.75 4.69 11.42
N GLN A 101 18.72 5.53 11.30
CA GLN A 101 18.87 6.98 11.17
C GLN A 101 19.22 7.64 12.51
N THR A 102 18.70 7.14 13.64
CA THR A 102 19.04 7.66 14.97
C THR A 102 20.50 7.41 15.38
N GLN A 103 21.20 6.50 14.71
CA GLN A 103 22.61 6.15 14.97
C GLN A 103 23.61 6.87 14.05
N ARG A 104 23.13 7.74 13.15
CA ARG A 104 23.94 8.58 12.26
C ARG A 104 23.96 10.03 12.74
#